data_AF-A0A1Y2UCG0-F1
#
_entry.id   AF-A0A1Y2UCG0-F1
#
_cell.length_a   1.000
_cell.length_b   1.000
_cell.length_c   1.000
_cell.angle_alpha   90.00
_cell.angle_beta   90.00
_cell.angle_gamma   90.00
#
_symmetry.space_group_name_H-M   'P 1'
#
loop_
_entity.id
_entity.type
_entity.pdbx_description
1 polymer ?
#
loop_
_entity_poly.entity_id
_entity_poly.type
_entity_poly.pdbx_seq_one_letter_code
_entity_poly.pdbx_strand_id
1 'polypeptide(L)'
;MSSRNELPDASGLVVAAQEHNYPGRLNTTNMAPDHSDSMGGSDQTDVESPHEYEYPGYEEDGRYEEPHRSAGFWDPRMNKIRKEVVTSWARTLAALMVFIIGVLSLYWAVLFHTDKNMPNLTVHVVDFDGQVAPYDSVTPLVGPAITSAAREMASSPSAHTLGFTIVPPSQYAFDPIAVRQAVYDWRCWAAVIVNPNATFLLQQAVATGNSSYDPTGAVQFIVLSARQETNYNNYIIPQLQVLAARFAARFGPTWTANVVSNASLSMDVVASAPAAVNPGVTPLTIDLRPFGPASATPSVTIGLIYLIIVAFFSFGFFMPIHMKFVMPGGHPPLRFWQLIVWRLVATITTYFFVSLIYSFVSLAFQIPFWKGPASPTDPAFNPSAYGRGSFVVYWMVNFVGMNALGIACENVGMIIGQPWTAAWLIF
;
A
#
# COMPACT_ATOMS: atom_id res chain seq x y z
N MET A 1 12.54 7.92 -60.98
CA MET A 1 11.43 8.78 -60.51
C MET A 1 10.42 7.87 -59.82
N SER A 2 10.26 8.06 -58.51
CA SER A 2 9.24 7.50 -57.60
C SER A 2 9.09 5.96 -57.49
N SER A 3 9.97 5.35 -56.69
CA SER A 3 9.58 4.25 -55.80
C SER A 3 8.64 4.84 -54.74
N ARG A 4 7.35 4.48 -54.78
CA ARG A 4 6.41 4.77 -53.69
C ARG A 4 6.49 3.58 -52.73
N ASN A 5 7.00 3.85 -51.53
CA ASN A 5 6.86 3.00 -50.36
C ASN A 5 5.38 2.63 -50.19
N GLU A 6 5.02 1.40 -50.55
CA GLU A 6 3.75 0.81 -50.12
C GLU A 6 3.86 0.58 -48.61
N LEU A 7 3.04 1.30 -47.85
CA LEU A 7 2.90 1.08 -46.41
C LEU A 7 2.39 -0.36 -46.19
N PRO A 8 2.87 -1.05 -45.14
CA PRO A 8 2.50 -2.44 -44.90
C PRO A 8 0.98 -2.58 -44.77
N ASP A 9 0.41 -3.48 -45.55
CA ASP A 9 -1.02 -3.75 -45.60
C ASP A 9 -1.47 -4.44 -44.31
N ALA A 10 -2.52 -3.91 -43.67
CA ALA A 10 -3.13 -4.49 -42.48
C ALA A 10 -3.81 -5.85 -42.75
N SER A 11 -3.99 -6.25 -44.01
CA SER A 11 -4.42 -7.61 -44.37
C SER A 11 -3.46 -8.68 -43.83
N GLY A 12 -2.15 -8.37 -43.75
CA GLY A 12 -1.15 -9.25 -43.13
C GLY A 12 -1.34 -9.46 -41.62
N LEU A 13 -1.91 -8.48 -40.91
CA LEU A 13 -2.27 -8.61 -39.48
C LEU A 13 -3.47 -9.54 -39.28
N VAL A 14 -4.39 -9.63 -40.25
CA VAL A 14 -5.54 -10.53 -40.19
C VAL A 14 -5.10 -11.98 -40.39
N VAL A 15 -4.16 -12.22 -41.31
CA VAL A 15 -3.57 -13.55 -41.55
C VAL A 15 -2.77 -14.03 -40.33
N ALA A 16 -1.94 -13.16 -39.73
CA ALA A 16 -1.21 -13.48 -38.50
C ALA A 16 -2.12 -13.73 -37.28
N ALA A 17 -3.30 -13.08 -37.22
CA ALA A 17 -4.29 -13.31 -36.19
C ALA A 17 -5.06 -14.64 -36.38
N GLN A 18 -5.18 -15.14 -37.61
CA GLN A 18 -5.79 -16.44 -37.91
C GLN A 18 -4.82 -17.62 -37.73
N GLU A 19 -3.53 -17.48 -38.02
CA GLU A 19 -2.53 -18.54 -37.83
C GLU A 19 -2.36 -18.97 -36.36
N HIS A 20 -2.73 -18.13 -35.40
CA HIS A 20 -2.68 -18.48 -33.98
C HIS A 20 -3.74 -19.52 -33.52
N ASN A 21 -4.60 -20.01 -34.42
CA ASN A 21 -5.72 -20.91 -34.10
C ASN A 21 -5.56 -22.39 -34.51
N TYR A 22 -4.37 -22.88 -34.90
CA TYR A 22 -4.12 -24.33 -35.05
C TYR A 22 -2.71 -24.76 -34.60
N PRO A 23 -2.54 -25.75 -33.70
CA PRO A 23 -1.22 -26.26 -33.33
C PRO A 23 -0.80 -27.41 -34.27
N GLY A 24 0.25 -27.17 -35.05
CA GLY A 24 0.95 -28.19 -35.85
C GLY A 24 1.68 -29.20 -34.97
N ARG A 25 1.46 -30.48 -35.26
CA ARG A 25 1.96 -31.67 -34.57
C ARG A 25 3.38 -31.99 -35.07
N LEU A 26 4.38 -31.86 -34.19
CA LEU A 26 5.72 -32.44 -34.39
C LEU A 26 5.65 -33.96 -34.15
N ASN A 27 6.10 -34.76 -35.11
CA ASN A 27 6.47 -36.15 -34.85
C ASN A 27 7.80 -36.47 -35.54
N THR A 28 8.74 -36.91 -34.73
CA THR A 28 10.05 -37.45 -35.05
C THR A 28 9.94 -38.90 -35.54
N THR A 29 10.76 -39.31 -36.52
CA THR A 29 11.61 -40.53 -36.49
C THR A 29 12.42 -40.72 -37.79
N ASN A 30 13.75 -40.60 -37.68
CA ASN A 30 14.85 -41.45 -38.19
C ASN A 30 14.69 -42.30 -39.47
N MET A 31 15.58 -42.10 -40.47
CA MET A 31 16.81 -42.90 -40.76
C MET A 31 17.31 -42.65 -42.20
N ALA A 32 18.59 -42.29 -42.36
CA ALA A 32 19.35 -42.36 -43.62
C ALA A 32 19.78 -43.83 -43.93
N PRO A 33 20.28 -44.19 -45.14
CA PRO A 33 21.64 -43.81 -45.55
C PRO A 33 21.94 -43.65 -47.08
N ASP A 34 23.03 -42.90 -47.32
CA ASP A 34 24.15 -43.05 -48.27
C ASP A 34 24.11 -43.07 -49.82
N HIS A 35 25.03 -42.23 -50.36
CA HIS A 35 25.96 -42.37 -51.51
C HIS A 35 25.39 -42.53 -52.95
N SER A 36 25.93 -41.97 -54.05
CA SER A 36 27.20 -41.31 -54.39
C SER A 36 27.15 -40.74 -55.84
N ASP A 37 27.89 -39.65 -56.08
CA ASP A 37 28.65 -39.21 -57.28
C ASP A 37 28.12 -39.39 -58.72
N SER A 38 28.05 -38.29 -59.49
CA SER A 38 28.96 -38.02 -60.63
C SER A 38 28.64 -36.73 -61.41
N MET A 39 29.69 -36.20 -62.05
CA MET A 39 29.85 -34.90 -62.72
C MET A 39 29.09 -34.69 -64.03
N GLY A 40 28.86 -33.42 -64.40
CA GLY A 40 28.72 -32.97 -65.79
C GLY A 40 27.96 -31.66 -65.94
N GLY A 41 28.66 -30.55 -66.25
CA GLY A 41 28.10 -29.20 -66.26
C GLY A 41 27.29 -28.79 -67.50
N SER A 42 26.48 -27.73 -67.34
CA SER A 42 26.46 -26.55 -68.21
C SER A 42 25.48 -25.51 -67.67
N ASP A 43 25.78 -24.28 -68.04
CA ASP A 43 25.27 -22.97 -67.65
C ASP A 43 23.75 -22.79 -67.83
N GLN A 44 23.00 -22.47 -66.76
CA GLN A 44 21.76 -21.68 -66.83
C GLN A 44 21.34 -21.17 -65.44
N THR A 45 21.25 -19.84 -65.33
CA THR A 45 20.70 -19.13 -64.17
C THR A 45 19.20 -19.33 -64.08
N ASP A 46 18.70 -20.00 -63.04
CA ASP A 46 17.29 -19.95 -62.67
C ASP A 46 17.11 -19.93 -61.14
N VAL A 47 16.35 -18.93 -60.71
CA VAL A 47 15.93 -18.66 -59.34
C VAL A 47 14.89 -19.72 -58.95
N GLU A 48 15.26 -20.62 -58.06
CA GLU A 48 14.43 -21.73 -57.62
C GLU A 48 13.19 -21.23 -56.86
N SER A 49 12.03 -21.53 -57.44
CA SER A 49 10.70 -21.28 -56.88
C SER A 49 10.46 -22.14 -55.63
N PRO A 50 9.94 -21.61 -54.52
CA PRO A 50 9.54 -22.44 -53.39
C PRO A 50 8.27 -23.21 -53.72
N HIS A 51 8.43 -24.53 -53.84
CA HIS A 51 7.45 -25.61 -53.63
C HIS A 51 5.97 -25.21 -53.64
N GLU A 52 5.36 -25.49 -54.79
CA GLU A 52 3.94 -25.66 -55.01
C GLU A 52 3.42 -26.81 -54.12
N TYR A 53 2.60 -26.49 -53.12
CA TYR A 53 1.83 -27.49 -52.39
C TYR A 53 0.48 -27.64 -53.09
N GLU A 54 0.29 -28.83 -53.66
CA GLU A 54 -0.93 -29.28 -54.33
C GLU A 54 -2.08 -29.39 -53.31
N TYR A 55 -3.15 -28.60 -53.52
CA TYR A 55 -4.40 -28.68 -52.75
C TYR A 55 -5.27 -29.82 -53.32
N PRO A 56 -5.86 -30.69 -52.47
CA PRO A 56 -6.91 -31.59 -52.92
C PRO A 56 -8.16 -30.78 -53.28
N GLY A 57 -8.72 -31.09 -54.44
CA GLY A 57 -9.61 -30.24 -55.21
C GLY A 57 -10.91 -29.83 -54.51
N TYR A 58 -11.29 -28.58 -54.79
CA TYR A 58 -12.67 -28.13 -54.82
C TYR A 58 -13.00 -27.76 -56.27
N GLU A 59 -14.13 -28.27 -56.73
CA GLU A 59 -14.65 -28.15 -58.09
C GLU A 59 -14.86 -26.68 -58.50
N GLU A 60 -14.76 -26.44 -59.80
CA GLU A 60 -14.89 -25.15 -60.47
C GLU A 60 -16.27 -24.51 -60.33
N ASP A 61 -16.32 -23.36 -59.65
CA ASP A 61 -17.17 -22.23 -60.02
C ASP A 61 -16.35 -20.93 -59.99
N GLY A 62 -15.89 -20.54 -61.18
CA GLY A 62 -14.93 -19.47 -61.43
C GLY A 62 -15.36 -18.07 -60.99
N ARG A 63 -15.15 -17.75 -59.71
CA ARG A 63 -14.88 -16.40 -59.22
C ARG A 63 -13.66 -16.44 -58.31
N TYR A 64 -12.49 -16.12 -58.86
CA TYR A 64 -11.36 -15.68 -58.05
C TYR A 64 -11.79 -14.37 -57.34
N GLU A 65 -12.16 -14.46 -56.07
CA GLU A 65 -12.28 -13.26 -55.22
C GLU A 65 -10.87 -12.66 -55.11
N GLU A 66 -10.68 -11.49 -55.73
CA GLU A 66 -9.44 -10.72 -55.58
C GLU A 66 -9.12 -10.56 -54.08
N PRO A 67 -7.86 -10.78 -53.64
CA PRO A 67 -7.49 -10.56 -52.25
C PRO A 67 -7.90 -9.13 -51.86
N HIS A 68 -8.67 -9.00 -50.78
CA HIS A 68 -9.22 -7.73 -50.34
C HIS A 68 -8.11 -6.69 -50.18
N ARG A 69 -7.93 -5.85 -51.20
CA ARG A 69 -6.94 -4.78 -51.21
C ARG A 69 -7.29 -3.80 -50.08
N SER A 70 -6.33 -3.50 -49.20
CA SER A 70 -6.55 -2.52 -48.12
C SER A 70 -7.13 -1.22 -48.66
N ALA A 71 -8.30 -0.86 -48.14
CA ALA A 71 -8.93 0.42 -48.44
C ALA A 71 -8.44 1.48 -47.46
N GLY A 72 -8.14 2.69 -47.94
CA GLY A 72 -7.77 3.82 -47.09
C GLY A 72 -8.93 4.21 -46.17
N PHE A 73 -8.64 4.72 -44.97
CA PHE A 73 -9.67 5.02 -43.94
C PHE A 73 -10.89 5.76 -44.49
N TRP A 74 -10.72 6.71 -45.40
CA TRP A 74 -11.79 7.56 -45.98
C TRP A 74 -12.50 6.97 -47.21
N ASP A 75 -12.24 5.71 -47.57
CA ASP A 75 -12.92 5.04 -48.68
C ASP A 75 -14.45 5.02 -48.43
N PRO A 76 -15.28 5.49 -49.38
CA PRO A 76 -16.73 5.50 -49.25
C PRO A 76 -17.34 4.13 -48.89
N ARG A 77 -16.70 3.04 -49.32
CA ARG A 77 -17.13 1.66 -49.02
C ARG A 77 -17.08 1.33 -47.52
N MET A 78 -16.25 2.04 -46.76
CA MET A 78 -16.10 1.86 -45.32
C MET A 78 -16.98 2.78 -44.48
N ASN A 79 -17.83 3.63 -45.08
CA ASN A 79 -18.64 4.59 -44.31
C ASN A 79 -19.57 3.94 -43.29
N LYS A 80 -20.13 2.76 -43.61
CA LYS A 80 -20.96 1.99 -42.66
C LYS A 80 -20.13 1.47 -41.48
N ILE A 81 -18.99 0.84 -41.77
CA ILE A 81 -18.06 0.30 -40.77
C ILE A 81 -17.49 1.43 -39.90
N ARG A 82 -17.09 2.56 -40.50
CA ARG A 82 -16.58 3.73 -39.77
C ARG A 82 -17.60 4.24 -38.76
N LYS A 83 -18.87 4.37 -39.18
CA LYS A 83 -19.94 4.82 -38.29
C LYS A 83 -20.15 3.84 -37.13
N GLU A 84 -20.14 2.54 -37.40
CA GLU A 84 -20.29 1.49 -36.39
C GLU A 84 -19.10 1.46 -35.41
N VAL A 85 -17.88 1.56 -35.91
CA VAL A 85 -16.65 1.63 -35.11
C VAL A 85 -16.65 2.87 -34.24
N VAL A 86 -16.91 4.06 -34.80
CA VAL A 86 -16.94 5.32 -34.03
C VAL A 86 -18.05 5.29 -32.98
N THR A 87 -19.23 4.75 -33.32
CA THR A 87 -20.34 4.64 -32.36
C THR A 87 -20.01 3.69 -31.23
N SER A 88 -19.45 2.51 -31.54
CA SER A 88 -19.07 1.52 -30.54
C SER A 88 -17.92 2.02 -29.65
N TRP A 89 -16.91 2.64 -30.26
CA TRP A 89 -15.80 3.29 -29.56
C TRP A 89 -16.29 4.40 -28.63
N ALA A 90 -17.15 5.29 -29.10
CA ALA A 90 -17.70 6.37 -28.29
C ALA A 90 -18.56 5.85 -27.12
N ARG A 91 -19.36 4.79 -27.34
CA ARG A 91 -20.14 4.14 -26.27
C ARG A 91 -19.23 3.52 -25.22
N THR A 92 -18.19 2.78 -25.63
CA THR A 92 -17.21 2.19 -24.72
C THR A 92 -16.46 3.27 -23.93
N LEU A 93 -16.04 4.34 -24.61
CA LEU A 93 -15.36 5.47 -23.97
C LEU A 93 -16.25 6.16 -22.94
N ALA A 94 -17.52 6.43 -23.27
CA ALA A 94 -18.47 7.03 -22.35
C ALA A 94 -18.73 6.13 -21.12
N ALA A 95 -18.88 4.81 -21.33
CA ALA A 95 -19.02 3.85 -20.24
C ALA A 95 -17.79 3.85 -19.31
N LEU A 96 -16.58 3.88 -19.88
CA LEU A 96 -15.33 3.98 -19.11
C LEU A 96 -15.23 5.30 -18.35
N MET A 97 -15.60 6.43 -18.95
CA MET A 97 -15.60 7.74 -18.27
C MET A 97 -16.54 7.73 -17.05
N VAL A 98 -17.76 7.24 -17.21
CA VAL A 98 -18.74 7.14 -16.10
C VAL A 98 -18.23 6.20 -15.01
N PHE A 99 -17.66 5.06 -15.39
CA PHE A 99 -17.09 4.10 -14.44
C PHE A 99 -15.92 4.70 -13.65
N ILE A 100 -14.96 5.33 -14.33
CA ILE A 100 -13.80 5.98 -13.71
C ILE A 100 -14.26 7.06 -12.74
N ILE A 101 -15.19 7.93 -13.14
CA ILE A 101 -15.74 8.96 -12.23
C ILE A 101 -16.40 8.30 -11.03
N GLY A 102 -17.23 7.26 -11.23
CA GLY A 102 -17.91 6.57 -10.14
C GLY A 102 -16.95 5.92 -9.13
N VAL A 103 -15.97 5.17 -9.61
CA VAL A 103 -15.02 4.42 -8.76
C VAL A 103 -13.98 5.33 -8.13
N LEU A 104 -13.33 6.20 -8.91
CA LEU A 104 -12.31 7.09 -8.37
C LEU A 104 -12.92 8.06 -7.35
N SER A 105 -14.16 8.51 -7.55
CA SER A 105 -14.81 9.37 -6.55
C SER A 105 -14.86 8.75 -5.15
N LEU A 106 -14.82 7.41 -4.99
CA LEU A 106 -14.75 6.76 -3.68
C LEU A 106 -13.45 7.11 -2.94
N TYR A 107 -12.30 7.00 -3.62
CA TYR A 107 -11.00 7.33 -3.01
C TYR A 107 -10.92 8.82 -2.66
N TRP A 108 -11.33 9.69 -3.58
CA TRP A 108 -11.32 11.15 -3.35
C TRP A 108 -12.29 11.54 -2.23
N ALA A 109 -13.46 10.91 -2.13
CA ALA A 109 -14.44 11.20 -1.08
C ALA A 109 -13.91 10.83 0.32
N VAL A 110 -13.16 9.74 0.47
CA VAL A 110 -12.54 9.39 1.76
C VAL A 110 -11.57 10.48 2.20
N LEU A 111 -10.70 10.96 1.29
CA LEU A 111 -9.74 12.02 1.60
C LEU A 111 -10.40 13.38 1.81
N PHE A 112 -11.49 13.68 1.08
CA PHE A 112 -12.24 14.92 1.24
C PHE A 112 -12.84 15.09 2.64
N HIS A 113 -13.17 13.98 3.32
CA HIS A 113 -13.70 14.01 4.69
C HIS A 113 -12.62 13.88 5.78
N THR A 114 -11.33 13.91 5.43
CA THR A 114 -10.23 13.71 6.39
C THR A 114 -10.36 14.65 7.59
N ASP A 115 -10.50 15.94 7.32
CA ASP A 115 -10.58 16.99 8.35
C ASP A 115 -11.77 16.80 9.30
N LYS A 116 -12.92 16.39 8.75
CA LYS A 116 -14.12 16.06 9.53
C LYS A 116 -13.93 14.80 10.37
N ASN A 117 -13.12 13.86 9.89
CA ASN A 117 -12.87 12.57 10.54
C ASN A 117 -11.65 12.60 11.49
N MET A 118 -10.85 13.67 11.51
CA MET A 118 -9.70 13.81 12.42
C MET A 118 -10.04 13.57 13.90
N PRO A 119 -11.21 13.96 14.43
CA PRO A 119 -11.59 13.64 15.81
C PRO A 119 -11.68 12.14 16.11
N ASN A 120 -11.82 11.27 15.10
CA ASN A 120 -11.78 9.82 15.30
C ASN A 120 -10.37 9.30 15.62
N LEU A 121 -9.33 10.10 15.38
CA LEU A 121 -7.97 9.83 15.84
C LEU A 121 -7.86 10.24 17.32
N THR A 122 -8.27 9.33 18.20
CA THR A 122 -8.32 9.61 19.64
C THR A 122 -6.93 9.70 20.27
N VAL A 123 -6.72 10.75 21.06
CA VAL A 123 -5.52 10.97 21.86
C VAL A 123 -5.89 11.00 23.33
N HIS A 124 -5.32 10.09 24.12
CA HIS A 124 -5.58 10.06 25.56
C HIS A 124 -4.66 11.04 26.29
N VAL A 125 -5.23 11.98 27.03
CA VAL A 125 -4.48 12.89 27.90
C VAL A 125 -4.68 12.41 29.33
N VAL A 126 -3.60 11.95 29.95
CA VAL A 126 -3.61 11.35 31.29
C VAL A 126 -2.71 12.18 32.19
N ASP A 127 -3.31 12.78 33.20
CA ASP A 127 -2.64 13.68 34.13
C ASP A 127 -2.39 12.99 35.47
N PHE A 128 -1.15 12.59 35.74
CA PHE A 128 -0.76 12.01 37.03
C PHE A 128 -0.21 13.04 38.02
N ASP A 129 -0.02 14.30 37.60
CA ASP A 129 0.67 15.35 38.35
C ASP A 129 -0.02 15.62 39.70
N GLY A 130 0.72 15.43 40.79
CA GLY A 130 0.19 15.62 42.14
C GLY A 130 -0.91 14.63 42.56
N GLN A 131 -1.08 13.50 41.84
CA GLN A 131 -2.12 12.50 42.10
C GLN A 131 -1.57 11.13 42.51
N VAL A 132 -0.25 10.94 42.52
CA VAL A 132 0.41 9.68 42.87
C VAL A 132 1.45 9.93 43.95
N ALA A 133 1.41 9.13 45.02
CA ALA A 133 2.40 9.18 46.09
C ALA A 133 3.82 8.93 45.53
N PRO A 134 4.87 9.61 46.05
CA PRO A 134 4.87 10.54 47.19
C PRO A 134 4.61 12.02 46.82
N TYR A 135 4.06 12.32 45.64
CA TYR A 135 3.91 13.69 45.13
C TYR A 135 2.50 14.27 45.31
N ASP A 136 1.61 13.54 45.99
CA ASP A 136 0.21 13.88 46.25
C ASP A 136 0.02 15.07 47.21
N SER A 137 1.09 15.56 47.84
CA SER A 137 1.07 16.72 48.72
C SER A 137 1.26 18.07 48.01
N VAL A 138 1.49 18.07 46.70
CA VAL A 138 1.86 19.27 45.92
C VAL A 138 0.68 19.76 45.09
N THR A 139 0.45 21.08 45.07
CA THR A 139 -0.55 21.67 44.18
C THR A 139 -0.08 21.58 42.72
N PRO A 140 -0.75 20.82 41.84
CA PRO A 140 -0.31 20.61 40.47
C PRO A 140 -0.52 21.85 39.60
N LEU A 141 0.45 22.13 38.72
CA LEU A 141 0.44 23.24 37.78
C LEU A 141 0.56 22.75 36.33
N VAL A 142 1.44 21.77 36.08
CA VAL A 142 1.72 21.24 34.74
C VAL A 142 0.53 20.44 34.20
N GLY A 143 -0.02 19.56 35.04
CA GLY A 143 -1.18 18.72 34.70
C GLY A 143 -2.43 19.50 34.28
N PRO A 144 -2.91 20.43 35.12
CA PRO A 144 -4.03 21.30 34.76
C PRO A 144 -3.77 22.15 33.50
N ALA A 145 -2.54 22.62 33.30
CA ALA A 145 -2.19 23.41 32.12
C ALA A 145 -2.33 22.60 30.82
N ILE A 146 -1.78 21.38 30.75
CA ILE A 146 -1.89 20.55 29.54
C ILE A 146 -3.32 20.05 29.30
N THR A 147 -4.05 19.68 30.37
CA THR A 147 -5.43 19.23 30.24
C THR A 147 -6.34 20.37 29.78
N SER A 148 -6.09 21.60 30.23
CA SER A 148 -6.82 22.78 29.75
C SER A 148 -6.54 23.07 28.26
N ALA A 149 -5.28 22.96 27.82
CA ALA A 149 -4.89 23.14 26.43
C ALA A 149 -5.54 22.07 25.52
N ALA A 150 -5.57 20.82 25.98
CA ALA A 150 -6.24 19.73 25.28
C ALA A 150 -7.76 19.93 25.18
N ARG A 151 -8.44 20.36 26.25
CA ARG A 151 -9.89 20.67 26.22
C ARG A 151 -10.20 21.77 25.21
N GLU A 152 -9.40 22.83 25.18
CA GLU A 152 -9.60 23.94 24.24
C GLU A 152 -9.43 23.47 22.78
N MET A 153 -8.46 22.61 22.50
CA MET A 153 -8.29 22.00 21.17
C MET A 153 -9.47 21.10 20.79
N ALA A 154 -10.01 20.34 21.74
CA ALA A 154 -11.15 19.46 21.52
C ALA A 154 -12.48 20.23 21.35
N SER A 155 -12.65 21.35 22.06
CA SER A 155 -13.90 22.14 22.04
C SER A 155 -13.98 23.13 20.88
N SER A 156 -12.92 23.28 20.08
CA SER A 156 -12.86 24.27 19.01
C SER A 156 -13.71 23.82 17.81
N PRO A 157 -14.84 24.48 17.48
CA PRO A 157 -15.79 24.00 16.46
C PRO A 157 -15.25 24.04 15.03
N SER A 158 -14.18 24.79 14.80
CA SER A 158 -13.55 25.04 13.50
C SER A 158 -12.19 24.36 13.36
N ALA A 159 -11.66 23.74 14.42
CA ALA A 159 -10.34 23.17 14.39
C ALA A 159 -10.38 21.73 13.88
N HIS A 160 -9.64 21.49 12.81
CA HIS A 160 -9.40 20.18 12.22
C HIS A 160 -8.42 19.45 13.16
N THR A 161 -8.88 19.09 14.36
CA THR A 161 -8.06 18.62 15.48
C THR A 161 -8.28 17.13 15.72
N LEU A 162 -7.30 16.53 16.40
CA LEU A 162 -7.41 15.18 16.91
C LEU A 162 -8.46 15.10 18.02
N GLY A 163 -9.00 13.90 18.25
CA GLY A 163 -9.94 13.63 19.33
C GLY A 163 -9.27 13.56 20.69
N PHE A 164 -8.88 14.70 21.27
CA PHE A 164 -8.30 14.73 22.61
C PHE A 164 -9.35 14.35 23.66
N THR A 165 -9.08 13.25 24.36
CA THR A 165 -9.93 12.73 25.44
C THR A 165 -9.14 12.72 26.74
N ILE A 166 -9.66 13.37 27.77
CA ILE A 166 -9.03 13.36 29.09
C ILE A 166 -9.49 12.11 29.83
N VAL A 167 -8.53 11.32 30.26
CA VAL A 167 -8.76 10.04 30.92
C VAL A 167 -8.15 10.09 32.32
N PRO A 168 -8.89 9.70 33.37
CA PRO A 168 -8.36 9.72 34.73
C PRO A 168 -7.24 8.69 34.91
N PRO A 169 -6.20 8.98 35.72
CA PRO A 169 -5.12 8.04 36.04
C PRO A 169 -5.58 6.69 36.60
N SER A 170 -6.72 6.67 37.29
CA SER A 170 -7.30 5.45 37.87
C SER A 170 -7.62 4.39 36.82
N GLN A 171 -7.92 4.78 35.58
CA GLN A 171 -8.15 3.84 34.48
C GLN A 171 -6.87 3.09 34.08
N TYR A 172 -5.70 3.64 34.40
CA TYR A 172 -4.38 3.06 34.15
C TYR A 172 -3.72 2.59 35.46
N ALA A 173 -4.51 2.33 36.50
CA ALA A 173 -4.01 1.90 37.82
C ALA A 173 -2.92 2.83 38.39
N PHE A 174 -2.98 4.12 38.08
CA PHE A 174 -1.99 5.12 38.47
C PHE A 174 -0.56 4.85 37.97
N ASP A 175 -0.40 4.06 36.90
CA ASP A 175 0.87 3.74 36.27
C ASP A 175 1.01 4.43 34.88
N PRO A 176 1.96 5.37 34.71
CA PRO A 176 2.29 5.96 33.41
C PRO A 176 2.68 4.93 32.33
N ILE A 177 3.29 3.80 32.71
CA ILE A 177 3.71 2.77 31.75
C ILE A 177 2.50 2.02 31.17
N ALA A 178 1.43 1.84 31.94
CA ALA A 178 0.18 1.29 31.45
C ALA A 178 -0.46 2.16 30.33
N VAL A 179 -0.20 3.48 30.32
CA VAL A 179 -0.63 4.36 29.23
C VAL A 179 0.15 4.06 27.94
N ARG A 180 1.46 3.81 28.04
CA ARG A 180 2.27 3.40 26.87
C ARG A 180 1.80 2.06 26.31
N GLN A 181 1.49 1.11 27.18
CA GLN A 181 0.90 -0.17 26.80
C GLN A 181 -0.42 0.02 26.04
N ALA A 182 -1.28 0.94 26.47
CA ALA A 182 -2.55 1.21 25.79
C ALA A 182 -2.38 1.77 24.36
N VAL A 183 -1.34 2.57 24.11
CA VAL A 183 -0.98 3.02 22.74
C VAL A 183 -0.50 1.83 21.90
N TYR A 184 0.33 0.96 22.47
CA TYR A 184 0.80 -0.26 21.81
C TYR A 184 -0.35 -1.21 21.45
N ASP A 185 -1.31 -1.40 22.36
CA ASP A 185 -2.50 -2.24 22.19
C ASP A 185 -3.63 -1.58 21.36
N TRP A 186 -3.31 -0.46 20.69
CA TRP A 186 -4.21 0.27 19.80
C TRP A 186 -5.51 0.79 20.44
N ARG A 187 -5.53 0.99 21.76
CA ARG A 187 -6.66 1.61 22.47
C ARG A 187 -6.83 3.09 22.14
N CYS A 188 -5.76 3.75 21.72
CA CYS A 188 -5.73 5.10 21.19
C CYS A 188 -4.66 5.22 20.09
N TRP A 189 -4.66 6.34 19.37
CA TRP A 189 -3.65 6.64 18.34
C TRP A 189 -2.38 7.27 18.94
N ALA A 190 -2.54 8.11 19.96
CA ALA A 190 -1.43 8.64 20.73
C ALA A 190 -1.86 8.87 22.18
N ALA A 191 -0.90 9.12 23.05
CA ALA A 191 -1.18 9.54 24.41
C ALA A 191 -0.30 10.72 24.84
N VAL A 192 -0.81 11.53 25.74
CA VAL A 192 -0.09 12.58 26.45
C VAL A 192 -0.09 12.17 27.92
N ILE A 193 1.10 11.91 28.45
CA ILE A 193 1.32 11.53 29.84
C ILE A 193 1.91 12.73 30.56
N VAL A 194 1.28 13.17 31.63
CA VAL A 194 1.91 14.09 32.60
C VAL A 194 2.44 13.26 33.73
N ASN A 195 3.75 13.30 33.96
CA ASN A 195 4.36 12.48 34.99
C ASN A 195 3.94 12.92 36.39
N PRO A 196 3.87 11.97 37.35
CA PRO A 196 3.33 12.25 38.68
C PRO A 196 4.09 13.31 39.47
N ASN A 197 5.38 13.48 39.17
CA ASN A 197 6.30 14.39 39.80
C ASN A 197 6.56 15.66 38.99
N ALA A 198 5.78 15.94 37.95
CA ALA A 198 6.02 17.03 37.01
C ALA A 198 6.13 18.40 37.70
N THR A 199 5.12 18.80 38.47
CA THR A 199 5.13 20.09 39.17
C THR A 199 6.13 20.10 40.33
N PHE A 200 6.23 19.00 41.07
CA PHE A 200 7.16 18.90 42.20
C PHE A 200 8.61 19.09 41.79
N LEU A 201 9.09 18.34 40.79
CA LEU A 201 10.48 18.43 40.33
C LEU A 201 10.80 19.80 39.74
N LEU A 202 9.85 20.41 39.05
CA LEU A 202 10.01 21.76 38.51
C LEU A 202 10.16 22.80 39.63
N GLN A 203 9.28 22.77 40.63
CA GLN A 203 9.36 23.67 41.79
C GLN A 203 10.64 23.44 42.60
N GLN A 204 11.00 22.18 42.82
CA GLN A 204 12.24 21.81 43.51
C GLN A 204 13.47 22.32 42.75
N ALA A 205 13.50 22.19 41.42
CA ALA A 205 14.63 22.62 40.62
C ALA A 205 14.91 24.11 40.75
N VAL A 206 13.86 24.94 40.79
CA VAL A 206 13.99 26.39 41.01
C VAL A 206 14.33 26.72 42.47
N ALA A 207 13.76 25.98 43.43
CA ALA A 207 14.03 26.19 44.86
C ALA A 207 15.45 25.83 45.29
N THR A 208 16.05 24.80 44.68
CA THR A 208 17.42 24.34 45.01
C THR A 208 18.46 24.77 43.98
N GLY A 209 18.04 25.41 42.88
CA GLY A 209 18.96 25.82 41.82
C GLY A 209 19.61 24.65 41.08
N ASN A 210 18.83 23.59 40.83
CA ASN A 210 19.30 22.37 40.18
C ASN A 210 19.63 22.60 38.70
N SER A 211 20.92 22.77 38.40
CA SER A 211 21.44 22.94 37.03
C SER A 211 21.29 21.70 36.14
N SER A 212 21.04 20.52 36.74
CA SER A 212 20.86 19.25 36.03
C SER A 212 19.38 18.91 35.77
N TYR A 213 18.47 19.85 36.00
CA TYR A 213 17.05 19.66 35.71
C TYR A 213 16.80 19.46 34.21
N ASP A 214 16.05 18.41 33.87
CA ASP A 214 15.64 18.11 32.50
C ASP A 214 14.18 18.55 32.27
N PRO A 215 13.93 19.57 31.42
CA PRO A 215 12.58 20.05 31.13
C PRO A 215 11.72 19.04 30.38
N THR A 216 12.32 17.99 29.80
CA THR A 216 11.63 16.95 29.03
C THR A 216 11.01 15.84 29.89
N GLY A 217 11.36 15.79 31.17
CA GLY A 217 10.90 14.76 32.10
C GLY A 217 9.47 14.94 32.60
N ALA A 218 8.82 16.09 32.39
CA ALA A 218 7.50 16.37 32.97
C ALA A 218 6.32 15.87 32.13
N VAL A 219 6.37 16.02 30.81
CA VAL A 219 5.28 15.65 29.88
C VAL A 219 5.84 14.80 28.76
N GLN A 220 5.15 13.70 28.44
CA GLN A 220 5.53 12.78 27.36
C GLN A 220 4.41 12.62 26.35
N PHE A 221 4.72 12.73 25.07
CA PHE A 221 3.84 12.36 23.97
C PHE A 221 4.24 10.97 23.47
N ILE A 222 3.35 10.00 23.63
CA ILE A 222 3.57 8.62 23.22
C ILE A 222 2.91 8.39 21.86
N VAL A 223 3.71 7.97 20.89
CA VAL A 223 3.27 7.67 19.52
C VAL A 223 3.78 6.30 19.06
N LEU A 224 3.24 5.80 17.95
CA LEU A 224 3.63 4.53 17.34
C LEU A 224 3.61 4.69 15.81
N SER A 225 4.60 5.40 15.26
CA SER A 225 4.57 5.83 13.85
C SER A 225 4.53 4.67 12.86
N ALA A 226 5.14 3.53 13.20
CA ALA A 226 5.13 2.33 12.35
C ALA A 226 3.73 1.74 12.12
N ARG A 227 2.71 2.11 12.92
CA ARG A 227 1.32 1.66 12.70
C ARG A 227 0.77 2.18 11.36
N GLN A 228 1.03 3.45 11.06
CA GLN A 228 0.58 4.11 9.83
C GLN A 228 1.46 5.35 9.62
N GLU A 229 2.59 5.19 8.96
CA GLU A 229 3.62 6.22 8.82
C GLU A 229 3.06 7.56 8.32
N THR A 230 2.25 7.53 7.28
CA THR A 230 1.75 8.72 6.59
C THR A 230 0.76 9.51 7.44
N ASN A 231 -0.11 8.85 8.21
CA ASN A 231 -1.08 9.50 9.07
C ASN A 231 -0.42 10.11 10.31
N TYR A 232 0.59 9.43 10.87
CA TYR A 232 1.34 10.01 11.99
C TYR A 232 2.09 11.26 11.55
N ASN A 233 2.77 11.21 10.40
CA ASN A 233 3.56 12.32 9.87
C ASN A 233 2.68 13.51 9.41
N ASN A 234 1.55 13.26 8.75
CA ASN A 234 0.71 14.32 8.20
C ASN A 234 -0.29 14.90 9.19
N TYR A 235 -0.76 14.12 10.18
CA TYR A 235 -1.88 14.55 11.04
C TYR A 235 -1.56 14.48 12.53
N ILE A 236 -1.04 13.36 13.05
CA ILE A 236 -0.93 13.17 14.49
C ILE A 236 0.21 14.02 15.09
N ILE A 237 1.43 13.89 14.56
CA ILE A 237 2.60 14.59 15.08
C ILE A 237 2.44 16.12 14.99
N PRO A 238 2.01 16.72 13.86
CA PRO A 238 1.79 18.15 13.78
C PRO A 238 0.77 18.67 14.81
N GLN A 239 -0.31 17.93 15.05
CA GLN A 239 -1.33 18.33 16.04
C GLN A 239 -0.82 18.23 17.49
N LEU A 240 0.05 17.25 17.79
CA LEU A 240 0.75 17.19 19.08
C LEU A 240 1.72 18.38 19.25
N GLN A 241 2.39 18.82 18.18
CA GLN A 241 3.22 20.02 18.21
C GLN A 241 2.38 21.29 18.44
N VAL A 242 1.19 21.39 17.84
CA VAL A 242 0.23 22.47 18.13
C VAL A 242 -0.19 22.45 19.60
N LEU A 243 -0.46 21.26 20.17
CA LEU A 243 -0.76 21.13 21.61
C LEU A 243 0.40 21.62 22.47
N ALA A 244 1.64 21.22 22.16
CA ALA A 244 2.83 21.69 22.87
C ALA A 244 2.99 23.22 22.80
N ALA A 245 2.76 23.82 21.64
CA ALA A 245 2.82 25.27 21.46
C ALA A 245 1.74 26.00 22.29
N ARG A 246 0.49 25.50 22.27
CA ARG A 246 -0.61 26.05 23.10
C ARG A 246 -0.34 25.90 24.59
N PHE A 247 0.20 24.76 25.00
CA PHE A 247 0.64 24.52 26.37
C PHE A 247 1.70 25.54 26.78
N ALA A 248 2.78 25.69 26.00
CA ALA A 248 3.86 26.61 26.30
C ALA A 248 3.39 28.07 26.39
N ALA A 249 2.48 28.48 25.50
CA ALA A 249 1.90 29.83 25.49
C ALA A 249 1.07 30.15 26.74
N ARG A 250 0.43 29.13 27.36
CA ARG A 250 -0.33 29.29 28.60
C ARG A 250 0.55 29.10 29.84
N PHE A 251 1.34 28.05 29.85
CA PHE A 251 2.15 27.65 31.00
C PHE A 251 3.30 28.62 31.26
N GLY A 252 4.02 29.05 30.22
CA GLY A 252 5.22 29.90 30.35
C GLY A 252 4.99 31.20 31.12
N PRO A 253 3.98 32.03 30.76
CA PRO A 253 3.66 33.25 31.50
C PRO A 253 3.24 32.99 32.95
N THR A 254 2.38 31.99 33.20
CA THR A 254 1.93 31.64 34.54
C THR A 254 3.07 31.13 35.41
N TRP A 255 3.93 30.28 34.84
CA TRP A 255 5.10 29.74 35.53
C TRP A 255 6.10 30.84 35.90
N THR A 256 6.43 31.71 34.94
CA THR A 256 7.35 32.83 35.18
C THR A 256 6.82 33.77 36.25
N ALA A 257 5.51 34.09 36.22
CA ALA A 257 4.88 34.89 37.26
C ALA A 257 4.95 34.21 38.63
N ASN A 258 4.74 32.90 38.72
CA ASN A 258 4.86 32.14 39.96
C ASN A 258 6.30 32.15 40.52
N VAL A 259 7.31 32.03 39.66
CA VAL A 259 8.72 32.07 40.08
C VAL A 259 9.12 33.47 40.57
N VAL A 260 8.75 34.52 39.83
CA VAL A 260 9.14 35.91 40.15
C VAL A 260 8.39 36.45 41.37
N SER A 261 7.12 36.08 41.55
CA SER A 261 6.31 36.54 42.69
C SER A 261 6.60 35.81 44.01
N ASN A 262 7.32 34.68 43.95
CA ASN A 262 7.60 33.89 45.14
C ASN A 262 8.81 34.46 45.92
N ALA A 263 8.51 35.25 46.96
CA ALA A 263 9.51 35.87 47.81
C ALA A 263 10.38 34.89 48.63
N SER A 264 10.02 33.59 48.70
CA SER A 264 10.86 32.59 49.37
C SER A 264 12.00 32.06 48.49
N LEU A 265 12.02 32.40 47.20
CA LEU A 265 13.06 31.98 46.26
C LEU A 265 14.17 33.03 46.20
N SER A 266 15.43 32.57 46.30
CA SER A 266 16.59 33.43 46.04
C SER A 266 16.84 33.51 44.54
N MET A 267 16.87 34.72 43.97
CA MET A 267 17.07 34.91 42.52
C MET A 267 18.43 34.40 42.04
N ASP A 268 19.45 34.39 42.89
CA ASP A 268 20.76 33.79 42.58
C ASP A 268 20.66 32.26 42.43
N VAL A 269 19.82 31.62 43.24
CA VAL A 269 19.55 30.17 43.17
C VAL A 269 18.69 29.85 41.96
N VAL A 270 17.68 30.68 41.66
CA VAL A 270 16.87 30.53 40.44
C VAL A 270 17.74 30.62 39.18
N ALA A 271 18.69 31.56 39.17
CA ALA A 271 19.62 31.75 38.05
C ALA A 271 20.53 30.54 37.79
N SER A 272 20.78 29.68 38.79
CA SER A 272 21.56 28.45 38.60
C SER A 272 20.77 27.30 37.96
N ALA A 273 19.46 27.44 37.78
CA ALA A 273 18.58 26.47 37.10
C ALA A 273 17.84 27.09 35.89
N PRO A 274 18.55 27.60 34.87
CA PRO A 274 17.93 28.32 33.76
C PRO A 274 16.88 27.50 32.99
N ALA A 275 17.12 26.19 32.81
CA ALA A 275 16.20 25.30 32.12
C ALA A 275 14.86 25.10 32.87
N ALA A 276 14.88 25.20 34.20
CA ALA A 276 13.68 25.14 35.04
C ALA A 276 12.87 26.45 34.99
N VAL A 277 13.52 27.58 34.65
CA VAL A 277 12.83 28.87 34.46
C VAL A 277 12.25 28.98 33.06
N ASN A 278 13.06 28.72 32.04
CA ASN A 278 12.66 28.78 30.63
C ASN A 278 13.36 27.65 29.84
N PRO A 279 12.61 26.73 29.21
CA PRO A 279 11.15 26.70 29.05
C PRO A 279 10.39 26.16 30.28
N GLY A 280 11.08 25.67 31.30
CA GLY A 280 10.48 25.02 32.48
C GLY A 280 9.96 23.62 32.18
N VAL A 281 9.05 23.49 31.22
CA VAL A 281 8.52 22.20 30.76
C VAL A 281 8.52 22.15 29.24
N THR A 282 9.03 21.07 28.68
CA THR A 282 9.00 20.78 27.24
C THR A 282 8.49 19.37 27.03
N PRO A 283 7.40 19.14 26.29
CA PRO A 283 6.94 17.78 26.03
C PRO A 283 7.97 16.93 25.26
N LEU A 284 8.28 15.73 25.76
CA LEU A 284 9.13 14.76 25.09
C LEU A 284 8.30 13.85 24.20
N THR A 285 8.59 13.79 22.90
CA THR A 285 7.95 12.79 22.02
C THR A 285 8.71 11.47 22.08
N ILE A 286 8.01 10.41 22.45
CA ILE A 286 8.50 9.03 22.55
C ILE A 286 7.72 8.20 21.54
N ASP A 287 8.42 7.74 20.51
CA ASP A 287 7.88 6.79 19.55
C ASP A 287 8.22 5.36 19.99
N LEU A 288 7.20 4.58 20.35
CA LEU A 288 7.36 3.20 20.77
C LEU A 288 7.89 2.35 19.61
N ARG A 289 7.45 2.62 18.38
CA ARG A 289 7.85 1.88 17.17
C ARG A 289 8.05 2.88 16.03
N PRO A 290 9.26 3.46 15.91
CA PRO A 290 9.61 4.29 14.76
C PRO A 290 9.48 3.50 13.47
N PHE A 291 8.87 4.10 12.45
CA PHE A 291 8.81 3.50 11.12
C PHE A 291 10.21 3.43 10.50
N GLY A 292 10.60 2.23 10.07
CA GLY A 292 11.87 2.00 9.40
C GLY A 292 12.12 0.52 9.09
N PRO A 293 13.11 0.21 8.22
CA PRO A 293 13.83 1.13 7.34
C PRO A 293 12.93 1.69 6.22
N ALA A 294 13.38 2.73 5.50
CA ALA A 294 12.64 3.31 4.37
C ALA A 294 12.36 2.31 3.23
N SER A 295 13.16 1.25 3.11
CA SER A 295 12.90 0.16 2.16
C SER A 295 11.61 -0.63 2.46
N ALA A 296 11.04 -0.48 3.67
CA ALA A 296 9.73 -1.03 4.00
C ALA A 296 8.57 -0.28 3.35
N THR A 297 8.74 1.02 3.01
CA THR A 297 7.66 1.87 2.46
C THR A 297 6.93 1.22 1.29
N PRO A 298 7.60 0.73 0.23
CA PRO A 298 6.89 0.13 -0.90
C PRO A 298 6.06 -1.09 -0.51
N SER A 299 6.49 -1.86 0.51
CA SER A 299 5.78 -3.05 0.98
C SER A 299 4.51 -2.69 1.77
N VAL A 300 4.52 -1.61 2.55
CA VAL A 300 3.36 -1.21 3.38
C VAL A 300 2.40 -0.22 2.69
N THR A 301 2.86 0.60 1.75
CA THR A 301 2.00 1.61 1.10
C THR A 301 1.39 1.12 -0.21
N ILE A 302 2.20 0.57 -1.11
CA ILE A 302 1.79 0.16 -2.46
C ILE A 302 1.81 -1.37 -2.60
N GLY A 303 2.32 -2.09 -1.59
CA GLY A 303 2.49 -3.54 -1.64
C GLY A 303 1.19 -4.27 -1.98
N LEU A 304 0.07 -3.88 -1.36
CA LEU A 304 -1.24 -4.47 -1.64
C LEU A 304 -1.68 -4.27 -3.11
N ILE A 305 -1.36 -3.12 -3.71
CA ILE A 305 -1.65 -2.82 -5.12
C ILE A 305 -0.86 -3.77 -6.03
N TYR A 306 0.44 -3.96 -5.76
CA TYR A 306 1.23 -4.92 -6.53
C TYR A 306 0.74 -6.36 -6.33
N LEU A 307 0.32 -6.70 -5.12
CA LEU A 307 -0.18 -8.03 -4.79
C LEU A 307 -1.46 -8.35 -5.59
N ILE A 308 -2.44 -7.43 -5.66
CA ILE A 308 -3.65 -7.64 -6.47
C ILE A 308 -3.37 -7.64 -7.97
N ILE A 309 -2.46 -6.78 -8.46
CA ILE A 309 -2.07 -6.73 -9.88
C ILE A 309 -1.45 -8.07 -10.31
N VAL A 310 -0.54 -8.61 -9.51
CA VAL A 310 0.11 -9.90 -9.78
C VAL A 310 -0.92 -11.05 -9.74
N ALA A 311 -1.85 -11.02 -8.77
CA ALA A 311 -2.93 -11.99 -8.70
C ALA A 311 -3.84 -11.96 -9.94
N PHE A 312 -4.20 -10.75 -10.39
CA PHE A 312 -5.03 -10.52 -11.57
C PHE A 312 -4.36 -11.00 -12.86
N PHE A 313 -3.09 -10.65 -13.08
CA PHE A 313 -2.38 -11.09 -14.29
C PHE A 313 -2.10 -12.59 -14.32
N SER A 314 -1.95 -13.23 -13.15
CA SER A 314 -1.78 -14.68 -13.06
C SER A 314 -2.96 -15.40 -13.75
N PHE A 315 -4.21 -14.95 -13.53
CA PHE A 315 -5.37 -15.53 -14.20
C PHE A 315 -5.24 -15.47 -15.73
N GLY A 316 -4.83 -14.33 -16.28
CA GLY A 316 -4.61 -14.16 -17.72
C GLY A 316 -3.51 -15.06 -18.28
N PHE A 317 -2.39 -15.20 -17.57
CA PHE A 317 -1.25 -16.03 -18.02
C PHE A 317 -1.56 -17.53 -18.02
N PHE A 318 -2.34 -18.02 -17.05
CA PHE A 318 -2.68 -19.44 -16.95
C PHE A 318 -3.93 -19.84 -17.73
N MET A 319 -4.75 -18.87 -18.17
CA MET A 319 -5.97 -19.14 -18.95
C MET A 319 -5.72 -20.00 -20.21
N PRO A 320 -4.72 -19.71 -21.09
CA PRO A 320 -4.47 -20.54 -22.27
C PRO A 320 -4.09 -21.98 -21.91
N ILE A 321 -3.39 -22.17 -20.79
CA ILE A 321 -2.99 -23.50 -20.29
C ILE A 321 -4.23 -24.28 -19.82
N HIS A 322 -5.14 -23.63 -19.10
CA HIS A 322 -6.39 -24.24 -18.66
C HIS A 322 -7.34 -24.55 -19.82
N MET A 323 -7.37 -23.70 -20.85
CA MET A 323 -8.18 -23.91 -22.05
C MET A 323 -7.78 -25.15 -22.85
N LYS A 324 -6.54 -25.64 -22.73
CA LYS A 324 -6.13 -26.91 -23.36
C LYS A 324 -6.99 -28.08 -22.89
N PHE A 325 -7.46 -28.11 -21.63
CA PHE A 325 -8.34 -29.18 -21.13
C PHE A 325 -9.78 -29.15 -21.69
N VAL A 326 -10.15 -28.05 -22.34
CA VAL A 326 -11.50 -27.82 -22.92
C VAL A 326 -11.44 -27.92 -24.45
N MET A 327 -10.38 -27.40 -25.07
CA MET A 327 -10.19 -27.40 -26.52
C MET A 327 -9.88 -28.82 -27.03
N PRO A 328 -10.51 -29.26 -28.14
CA PRO A 328 -10.29 -30.58 -28.69
C PRO A 328 -8.91 -30.67 -29.38
N GLY A 329 -7.88 -31.02 -28.60
CA GLY A 329 -6.50 -31.23 -29.06
C GLY A 329 -6.09 -32.70 -29.17
N GLY A 330 -7.05 -33.60 -29.38
CA GLY A 330 -6.83 -35.07 -29.40
C GLY A 330 -7.14 -35.79 -28.09
N HIS A 331 -7.75 -35.10 -27.11
CA HIS A 331 -8.33 -35.71 -25.91
C HIS A 331 -9.78 -35.25 -25.72
N PRO A 332 -10.65 -36.03 -25.04
CA PRO A 332 -11.99 -35.57 -24.68
C PRO A 332 -11.92 -34.36 -23.73
N PRO A 333 -12.91 -33.47 -23.74
CA PRO A 333 -12.95 -32.35 -22.81
C PRO A 333 -13.10 -32.85 -21.38
N LEU A 334 -12.41 -32.18 -20.45
CA LEU A 334 -12.44 -32.51 -19.04
C LEU A 334 -13.84 -32.24 -18.45
N ARG A 335 -14.29 -33.06 -17.48
CA ARG A 335 -15.57 -32.82 -16.80
C ARG A 335 -15.53 -31.49 -16.06
N PHE A 336 -16.63 -30.74 -16.09
CA PHE A 336 -16.71 -29.38 -15.54
C PHE A 336 -16.26 -29.27 -14.08
N TRP A 337 -16.69 -30.18 -13.20
CA TRP A 337 -16.28 -30.18 -11.79
C TRP A 337 -14.79 -30.51 -11.61
N GLN A 338 -14.20 -31.36 -12.46
CA GLN A 338 -12.76 -31.64 -12.46
C GLN A 338 -11.98 -30.40 -12.89
N LEU A 339 -12.50 -29.66 -13.88
CA LEU A 339 -11.91 -28.41 -14.32
C LEU A 339 -11.93 -27.35 -13.22
N ILE A 340 -13.02 -27.24 -12.46
CA ILE A 340 -13.10 -26.32 -11.30
C ILE A 340 -12.08 -26.71 -10.23
N VAL A 341 -12.03 -27.98 -9.83
CA VAL A 341 -11.08 -28.44 -8.81
C VAL A 341 -9.64 -28.24 -9.27
N TRP A 342 -9.34 -28.57 -10.53
CA TRP A 342 -8.02 -28.33 -11.13
C TRP A 342 -7.64 -26.86 -11.09
N ARG A 343 -8.54 -25.96 -11.50
CA ARG A 343 -8.30 -24.52 -11.48
C ARG A 343 -8.02 -24.03 -10.06
N LEU A 344 -8.84 -24.41 -9.09
CA LEU A 344 -8.65 -23.99 -7.70
C LEU A 344 -7.29 -24.46 -7.16
N VAL A 345 -6.93 -25.73 -7.38
CA VAL A 345 -5.64 -26.29 -6.93
C VAL A 345 -4.47 -25.61 -7.64
N ALA A 346 -4.56 -25.41 -8.97
CA ALA A 346 -3.53 -24.76 -9.76
C ALA A 346 -3.32 -23.30 -9.33
N THR A 347 -4.41 -22.55 -9.13
CA THR A 347 -4.37 -21.16 -8.65
C THR A 347 -3.75 -21.04 -7.27
N ILE A 348 -4.20 -21.84 -6.29
CA ILE A 348 -3.64 -21.84 -4.93
C ILE A 348 -2.15 -22.18 -4.96
N THR A 349 -1.75 -23.18 -5.74
CA THR A 349 -0.35 -23.59 -5.88
C THR A 349 0.50 -22.48 -6.49
N THR A 350 0.02 -21.86 -7.56
CA THR A 350 0.67 -20.71 -8.18
C THR A 350 0.83 -19.57 -7.19
N TYR A 351 -0.22 -19.19 -6.48
CA TYR A 351 -0.17 -18.11 -5.49
C TYR A 351 0.78 -18.42 -4.33
N PHE A 352 0.95 -19.68 -3.96
CA PHE A 352 1.94 -20.08 -2.95
C PHE A 352 3.37 -19.72 -3.37
N PHE A 353 3.77 -20.08 -4.59
CA PHE A 353 5.11 -19.75 -5.10
C PHE A 353 5.27 -18.27 -5.47
N VAL A 354 4.27 -17.67 -6.09
CA VAL A 354 4.32 -16.27 -6.51
C VAL A 354 4.38 -15.34 -5.29
N SER A 355 3.57 -15.60 -4.25
CA SER A 355 3.63 -14.84 -2.99
C SER A 355 4.96 -15.01 -2.25
N LEU A 356 5.64 -16.16 -2.40
CA LEU A 356 6.97 -16.39 -1.83
C LEU A 356 8.00 -15.49 -2.50
N ILE A 357 8.06 -15.51 -3.84
CA ILE A 357 9.00 -14.68 -4.61
C ILE A 357 8.70 -13.19 -4.42
N TYR A 358 7.42 -12.82 -4.40
CA TYR A 358 6.99 -11.47 -4.07
C TYR A 358 7.51 -11.03 -2.69
N SER A 359 7.33 -11.85 -1.66
CA SER A 359 7.80 -11.55 -0.30
C SER A 359 9.33 -11.55 -0.20
N PHE A 360 10.01 -12.33 -1.03
CA PHE A 360 11.47 -12.38 -1.10
C PHE A 360 12.08 -11.04 -1.53
N VAL A 361 11.38 -10.24 -2.33
CA VAL A 361 11.83 -8.89 -2.70
C VAL A 361 12.04 -8.03 -1.44
N SER A 362 11.08 -8.04 -0.51
CA SER A 362 11.20 -7.33 0.76
C SER A 362 12.43 -7.78 1.57
N LEU A 363 12.72 -9.09 1.56
CA LEU A 363 13.91 -9.63 2.23
C LEU A 363 15.21 -9.25 1.52
N ALA A 364 15.23 -9.26 0.18
CA ALA A 364 16.38 -8.89 -0.64
C ALA A 364 16.78 -7.42 -0.45
N PHE A 365 15.80 -6.53 -0.25
CA PHE A 365 16.02 -5.13 0.10
C PHE A 365 16.24 -4.89 1.62
N GLN A 366 16.71 -5.93 2.32
CA GLN A 366 17.22 -5.88 3.69
C GLN A 366 16.20 -5.40 4.73
N ILE A 367 14.91 -5.65 4.51
CA ILE A 367 13.91 -5.41 5.56
C ILE A 367 14.19 -6.40 6.71
N PRO A 368 14.32 -5.92 7.97
CA PRO A 368 14.85 -6.71 9.07
C PRO A 368 13.81 -7.67 9.66
N PHE A 369 13.57 -8.81 8.99
CA PHE A 369 12.66 -9.86 9.46
C PHE A 369 13.25 -10.78 10.54
N TRP A 370 14.46 -10.52 11.05
CA TRP A 370 15.16 -11.42 12.00
C TRP A 370 15.26 -10.87 13.42
N LYS A 371 14.97 -9.58 13.63
CA LYS A 371 15.09 -8.94 14.95
C LYS A 371 14.07 -9.50 15.92
N GLY A 372 14.45 -9.74 17.18
CA GLY A 372 13.54 -10.29 18.19
C GLY A 372 12.39 -9.35 18.56
N PRO A 373 11.39 -9.85 19.30
CA PRO A 373 10.39 -9.01 19.95
C PRO A 373 11.04 -8.03 20.92
N ALA A 374 10.47 -6.84 21.05
CA ALA A 374 10.89 -5.85 22.01
C ALA A 374 9.76 -5.53 22.99
N SER A 375 10.13 -4.95 24.14
CA SER A 375 9.19 -4.46 25.15
C SER A 375 8.11 -3.56 24.50
N PRO A 376 6.81 -3.81 24.73
CA PRO A 376 5.73 -2.98 24.21
C PRO A 376 5.80 -1.50 24.63
N THR A 377 6.38 -1.24 25.80
CA THR A 377 6.34 0.07 26.48
C THR A 377 7.61 0.89 26.28
N ASP A 378 8.65 0.29 25.70
CA ASP A 378 9.93 0.94 25.44
C ASP A 378 10.13 1.14 23.94
N PRO A 379 10.76 2.26 23.53
CA PRO A 379 11.16 2.49 22.15
C PRO A 379 12.06 1.37 21.62
N ALA A 380 11.73 0.85 20.45
CA ALA A 380 12.55 -0.16 19.80
C ALA A 380 12.63 0.07 18.29
N PHE A 381 13.83 -0.06 17.73
CA PHE A 381 14.08 0.18 16.31
C PHE A 381 13.99 -1.12 15.49
N ASN A 382 12.99 -1.18 14.63
CA ASN A 382 12.64 -2.30 13.75
C ASN A 382 12.50 -3.65 14.50
N PRO A 383 11.81 -3.74 15.65
CA PRO A 383 11.56 -5.03 16.29
C PRO A 383 10.61 -5.85 15.43
N SER A 384 10.67 -7.17 15.54
CA SER A 384 9.71 -8.04 14.87
C SER A 384 8.99 -8.92 15.88
N ALA A 385 7.68 -9.08 15.72
CA ALA A 385 6.84 -9.81 16.68
C ALA A 385 7.18 -11.30 16.77
N TYR A 386 7.73 -11.89 15.69
CA TYR A 386 7.98 -13.33 15.58
C TYR A 386 9.47 -13.67 15.44
N GLY A 387 10.38 -12.72 15.70
CA GLY A 387 11.81 -12.94 15.52
C GLY A 387 12.12 -13.44 14.11
N ARG A 388 12.95 -14.49 14.00
CA ARG A 388 13.30 -15.13 12.71
C ARG A 388 12.10 -15.72 11.95
N GLY A 389 10.97 -15.95 12.62
CA GLY A 389 9.74 -16.42 11.98
C GLY A 389 8.97 -15.32 11.22
N SER A 390 9.32 -14.04 11.42
CA SER A 390 8.56 -12.91 10.86
C SER A 390 8.50 -12.91 9.34
N PHE A 391 9.54 -13.39 8.65
CA PHE A 391 9.51 -13.54 7.19
C PHE A 391 8.46 -14.56 6.73
N VAL A 392 8.38 -15.71 7.41
CA VAL A 392 7.40 -16.75 7.07
C VAL A 392 5.98 -16.26 7.32
N VAL A 393 5.75 -15.56 8.43
CA VAL A 393 4.44 -14.94 8.71
C VAL A 393 4.09 -13.89 7.65
N TYR A 394 5.03 -13.02 7.28
CA TYR A 394 4.83 -12.03 6.23
C TYR A 394 4.47 -12.68 4.89
N TRP A 395 5.20 -13.74 4.50
CA TRP A 395 4.88 -14.51 3.31
C TRP A 395 3.49 -15.16 3.38
N MET A 396 3.13 -15.79 4.49
CA MET A 396 1.82 -16.41 4.66
C MET A 396 0.66 -15.40 4.62
N VAL A 397 0.86 -14.19 5.15
CA VAL A 397 -0.12 -13.09 5.04
C VAL A 397 -0.27 -12.67 3.57
N ASN A 398 0.84 -12.51 2.83
CA ASN A 398 0.78 -12.21 1.39
C ASN A 398 0.13 -13.34 0.59
N PHE A 399 0.39 -14.60 0.94
CA PHE A 399 -0.24 -15.77 0.33
C PHE A 399 -1.76 -15.75 0.54
N VAL A 400 -2.22 -15.59 1.77
CA VAL A 400 -3.65 -15.53 2.09
C VAL A 400 -4.31 -14.32 1.41
N GLY A 401 -3.66 -13.16 1.43
CA GLY A 401 -4.12 -11.96 0.72
C GLY A 401 -4.24 -12.18 -0.79
N MET A 402 -3.26 -12.85 -1.40
CA MET A 402 -3.26 -13.13 -2.84
C MET A 402 -4.36 -14.12 -3.23
N ASN A 403 -4.64 -15.11 -2.37
CA ASN A 403 -5.79 -15.99 -2.57
C ASN A 403 -7.13 -15.25 -2.44
N ALA A 404 -7.29 -14.43 -1.41
CA ALA A 404 -8.53 -13.69 -1.17
C ALA A 404 -8.88 -12.77 -2.35
N LEU A 405 -7.90 -11.98 -2.81
CA LEU A 405 -8.10 -11.03 -3.92
C LEU A 405 -8.09 -11.74 -5.27
N GLY A 406 -7.19 -12.69 -5.48
CA GLY A 406 -7.04 -13.42 -6.74
C GLY A 406 -8.26 -14.28 -7.09
N ILE A 407 -8.80 -15.02 -6.12
CA ILE A 407 -10.02 -15.82 -6.34
C ILE A 407 -11.22 -14.90 -6.62
N ALA A 408 -11.31 -13.74 -5.95
CA ALA A 408 -12.33 -12.75 -6.27
C ALA A 408 -12.20 -12.24 -7.72
N CYS A 409 -10.98 -11.93 -8.17
CA CYS A 409 -10.70 -11.55 -9.56
C CYS A 409 -11.10 -12.65 -10.55
N GLU A 410 -10.80 -13.92 -10.27
CA GLU A 410 -11.19 -15.03 -11.13
C GLU A 410 -12.71 -15.19 -11.23
N ASN A 411 -13.42 -15.07 -10.11
CA ASN A 411 -14.88 -15.16 -10.07
C ASN A 411 -15.52 -14.03 -10.88
N VAL A 412 -15.07 -12.79 -10.68
CA VAL A 412 -15.57 -11.65 -11.43
C VAL A 412 -15.21 -11.78 -12.92
N GLY A 413 -14.00 -12.23 -13.23
CA GLY A 413 -13.57 -12.47 -14.61
C GLY A 413 -14.44 -13.50 -15.32
N MET A 414 -14.87 -14.56 -14.63
CA MET A 414 -15.80 -15.56 -15.17
C MET A 414 -17.22 -15.02 -15.38
N ILE A 415 -17.70 -14.12 -14.52
CA ILE A 415 -19.06 -13.56 -14.62
C ILE A 415 -19.14 -12.47 -15.68
N ILE A 416 -18.18 -11.55 -15.70
CA ILE A 416 -18.20 -10.35 -16.56
C ILE A 416 -17.69 -10.68 -17.97
N GLY A 417 -16.64 -11.50 -18.09
CA GLY A 417 -15.99 -11.81 -19.35
C GLY A 417 -15.15 -10.67 -19.95
N GLN A 418 -14.40 -11.00 -21.00
CA GLN A 418 -13.61 -10.02 -21.77
C GLN A 418 -14.54 -9.10 -22.59
N PRO A 419 -14.23 -7.80 -22.75
CA PRO A 419 -13.04 -7.07 -22.29
C PRO A 419 -13.20 -6.42 -20.90
N TRP A 420 -14.38 -6.48 -20.29
CA TRP A 420 -14.73 -5.70 -19.09
C TRP A 420 -14.11 -6.24 -17.80
N THR A 421 -13.50 -7.43 -17.81
CA THR A 421 -12.70 -7.96 -16.70
C THR A 421 -11.64 -6.97 -16.21
N ALA A 422 -11.07 -6.15 -17.09
CA ALA A 422 -10.07 -5.14 -16.71
C ALA A 422 -10.63 -4.02 -15.82
N ALA A 423 -11.94 -3.73 -15.90
CA ALA A 423 -12.57 -2.73 -15.03
C ALA A 423 -12.56 -3.16 -13.56
N TRP A 424 -12.55 -4.47 -13.29
CA TRP A 424 -12.44 -5.00 -11.93
C TRP A 424 -11.12 -4.65 -11.24
N LEU A 425 -10.02 -4.50 -11.99
CA LEU A 425 -8.73 -4.10 -11.41
C LEU A 425 -8.70 -2.63 -10.96
N ILE A 426 -9.59 -1.80 -11.54
CA ILE A 426 -9.68 -0.36 -11.24
C ILE A 426 -10.52 -0.10 -9.99
N PHE A 427 -11.47 -1.00 -9.68
CA PHE A 427 -12.28 -1.00 -8.47
C PHE A 427 -11.47 -1.55 -7.30
#